data_AF-A0AAV2C068-F1
#
_entry.id   AF-A0AAV2C068-F1
#
_cell.length_a   1.000
_cell.length_b   1.000
_cell.length_c   1.000
_cell.angle_alpha   90.00
_cell.angle_beta   90.00
_cell.angle_gamma   90.00
#
_symmetry.space_group_name_H-M   'P 1'
#
loop_
_entity.id
_entity.type
_entity.pdbx_description
1 polymer ?
#
loop_
_entity_poly.entity_id
_entity_poly.type
_entity_poly.pdbx_seq_one_letter_code
_entity_poly.pdbx_strand_id
1 'polypeptide(L)'
;MVFVCTGCGSFYLQTVGTKTITPHGQKYTPSVGPPVDRKCSICGHSFKMCGPVWSHKLHNKDFIQKTVKHIEEESSLYNTSKRMVGMLNVVLEELEDFPLFHRIEQLSSILHVKAPSSNEIR
;
A
#
# COMPACT_ATOMS: atom_id res chain seq x y z
N MET A 1 -3.26 -10.08 -6.97
CA MET A 1 -3.43 -11.03 -5.86
C MET A 1 -2.38 -10.72 -4.80
N VAL A 2 -2.66 -11.09 -3.56
CA VAL A 2 -1.77 -10.92 -2.41
C VAL A 2 -1.63 -12.28 -1.72
N PHE A 3 -0.42 -12.72 -1.48
CA PHE A 3 -0.12 -13.90 -0.68
C PHE A 3 0.28 -13.44 0.70
N VAL A 4 -0.50 -13.78 1.72
CA VAL A 4 -0.27 -13.36 3.11
C VAL A 4 0.08 -14.57 3.96
N CYS A 5 1.24 -14.54 4.61
CA CYS A 5 1.68 -15.61 5.49
C CYS A 5 0.76 -15.71 6.71
N THR A 6 0.32 -16.92 7.06
CA THR A 6 -0.55 -17.16 8.22
C THR A 6 0.14 -17.05 9.57
N GLY A 7 1.48 -17.12 9.59
CA GLY A 7 2.30 -16.96 10.80
C GLY A 7 2.73 -15.51 11.01
N CYS A 8 3.74 -15.06 10.25
CA CYS A 8 4.35 -13.75 10.44
C CYS A 8 3.63 -12.58 9.74
N GLY A 9 2.56 -12.84 8.97
CA GLY A 9 1.82 -11.79 8.27
C GLY A 9 2.57 -11.12 7.11
N SER A 10 3.78 -11.56 6.77
CA SER A 10 4.51 -11.10 5.57
C SER A 10 3.67 -11.34 4.32
N PHE A 11 3.68 -10.39 3.41
CA PHE A 11 2.84 -10.43 2.22
C PHE A 11 3.63 -10.19 0.94
N TYR A 12 3.13 -10.77 -0.16
CA TYR A 12 3.74 -10.68 -1.48
C TYR A 12 2.66 -10.43 -2.53
N LEU A 13 2.93 -9.50 -3.44
CA LEU A 13 1.98 -9.12 -4.49
C LEU A 13 2.26 -9.89 -5.77
N GLN A 14 1.20 -10.38 -6.39
CA GLN A 14 1.22 -10.93 -7.74
C GLN A 14 0.26 -10.12 -8.60
N THR A 15 0.77 -9.44 -9.63
CA THR A 15 -0.09 -8.80 -10.63
C THR A 15 -0.83 -9.88 -11.44
N VAL A 16 -1.99 -9.53 -12.01
CA VAL A 16 -2.74 -10.48 -12.85
C VAL A 16 -2.11 -10.58 -14.24
N GLY A 17 -1.58 -9.46 -14.74
CA GLY A 17 -0.85 -9.39 -15.98
C GLY A 17 0.40 -8.53 -15.83
N THR A 18 1.27 -8.67 -16.82
CA THR A 18 2.52 -7.92 -16.94
C THR A 18 2.47 -7.11 -18.22
N LYS A 19 2.93 -5.86 -18.15
CA LYS A 19 3.14 -4.98 -19.31
C LYS A 19 4.63 -4.92 -19.61
N THR A 20 5.02 -5.25 -20.83
CA THR A 20 6.41 -5.16 -21.30
C THR A 20 6.47 -4.20 -22.48
N ILE A 21 7.37 -3.22 -22.41
CA ILE A 21 7.65 -2.31 -23.53
C ILE A 21 8.70 -2.99 -24.42
N THR A 22 8.40 -3.18 -25.69
CA THR A 22 9.30 -3.73 -26.71
C THR A 22 9.60 -2.65 -27.75
N PRO A 23 10.64 -2.83 -28.59
CA PRO A 23 10.91 -1.90 -29.70
C PRO A 23 9.74 -1.73 -30.67
N HIS A 24 8.83 -2.71 -30.73
CA HIS A 24 7.67 -2.73 -31.64
C HIS A 24 6.36 -2.32 -30.96
N GLY A 25 6.39 -1.89 -29.70
CA GLY A 25 5.20 -1.40 -28.99
C GLY A 25 5.04 -1.98 -27.58
N GLN A 26 3.80 -2.15 -27.13
CA GLN A 26 3.48 -2.62 -25.78
C GLN A 26 2.87 -4.02 -25.85
N LYS A 27 3.43 -4.95 -25.07
CA LYS A 27 2.92 -6.32 -24.94
C LYS A 27 2.30 -6.51 -23.55
N TYR A 28 1.12 -7.12 -23.51
CA TYR A 28 0.42 -7.50 -22.29
C TYR A 28 0.31 -9.01 -22.23
N THR A 29 0.78 -9.63 -21.14
CA THR A 29 0.71 -11.08 -20.94
C THR A 29 0.20 -11.41 -19.55
N PRO A 30 -0.46 -12.57 -19.36
CA PRO A 30 -0.74 -13.07 -18.01
C PRO A 30 0.53 -13.19 -17.18
N SER A 31 0.43 -12.93 -15.88
CA SER A 31 1.56 -13.10 -14.95
C SER A 31 1.81 -14.58 -14.65
N VAL A 32 3.09 -14.91 -14.41
CA VAL A 32 3.53 -16.29 -14.18
C VAL A 32 3.60 -16.56 -12.68
N GLY A 33 2.87 -17.58 -12.22
CA GLY A 33 3.04 -18.26 -10.94
C GLY A 33 2.99 -17.40 -9.66
N PRO A 34 2.77 -18.01 -8.48
CA PRO A 34 2.88 -17.26 -7.25
C PRO A 34 4.32 -16.73 -7.08
N PRO A 35 4.50 -15.51 -6.56
CA PRO A 35 5.82 -14.92 -6.29
C PRO A 35 6.49 -15.54 -5.05
N VAL A 36 5.90 -16.60 -4.50
CA VAL A 36 6.28 -17.27 -3.25
C VAL A 36 6.31 -18.78 -3.45
N ASP A 37 7.13 -19.44 -2.63
CA ASP A 37 7.09 -20.89 -2.49
C ASP A 37 5.90 -21.34 -1.63
N ARG A 38 5.71 -22.66 -1.46
CA ARG A 38 4.64 -23.27 -0.66
C ARG A 38 4.67 -22.85 0.82
N LYS A 39 5.85 -22.52 1.34
CA LYS A 39 6.10 -22.16 2.74
C LYS A 39 6.83 -20.82 2.83
N CYS A 40 6.53 -20.05 3.86
CA CYS A 40 7.18 -18.78 4.14
C CYS A 40 8.66 -18.99 4.48
N SER A 41 9.54 -18.24 3.85
CA SER A 41 10.99 -18.27 4.10
C SER A 41 11.38 -17.77 5.49
N ILE A 42 10.53 -16.98 6.15
CA ILE A 42 10.79 -16.37 7.45
C ILE A 42 10.38 -17.30 8.60
N CYS A 43 9.17 -17.89 8.52
CA CYS A 43 8.59 -18.63 9.65
C CYS A 43 8.04 -20.03 9.29
N GLY A 44 8.19 -20.49 8.05
CA GLY A 44 7.76 -21.84 7.62
C GLY A 44 6.25 -22.08 7.56
N HIS A 45 5.42 -21.07 7.82
CA HIS A 45 3.95 -21.17 7.73
C HIS A 45 3.47 -21.09 6.28
N SER A 46 2.22 -21.51 6.03
CA SER A 46 1.59 -21.42 4.70
C SER A 46 1.13 -20.00 4.37
N PHE A 47 0.85 -19.77 3.09
CA PHE A 47 0.25 -18.52 2.61
C PHE A 47 -1.25 -18.69 2.36
N LYS A 48 -2.03 -17.66 2.73
CA LYS A 48 -3.38 -17.44 2.20
C LYS A 48 -3.29 -16.60 0.94
N MET A 49 -4.09 -16.92 -0.06
CA MET A 49 -4.23 -16.14 -1.28
C MET A 49 -5.44 -15.20 -1.14
N CYS A 50 -5.24 -13.93 -1.45
CA CYS A 50 -6.25 -12.88 -1.38
C CYS A 50 -6.29 -12.09 -2.70
N GLY A 51 -7.45 -11.57 -3.09
CA GLY A 51 -7.61 -10.73 -4.28
C GLY A 51 -8.20 -11.45 -5.49
N PRO A 52 -8.18 -10.83 -6.69
CA PRO A 52 -7.30 -9.75 -7.16
C PRO A 52 -7.54 -8.39 -6.49
N VAL A 53 -6.50 -7.55 -6.45
CA VAL A 53 -6.54 -6.18 -5.91
C VAL A 53 -5.75 -5.26 -6.84
N TRP A 54 -6.08 -3.96 -6.79
CA TRP A 54 -5.27 -2.93 -7.44
C TRP A 54 -3.94 -2.77 -6.69
N SER A 55 -2.82 -2.85 -7.40
CA SER A 55 -1.48 -2.81 -6.82
C SER A 55 -0.65 -1.62 -7.27
N HIS A 56 -1.21 -0.71 -8.08
CA HIS A 56 -0.50 0.48 -8.54
C HIS A 56 -0.90 1.71 -7.73
N LYS A 57 -0.37 2.89 -8.09
CA LYS A 57 -0.57 4.13 -7.34
C LYS A 57 -2.06 4.40 -7.14
N LEU A 58 -2.47 4.61 -5.89
CA LEU A 58 -3.84 4.97 -5.53
C LEU A 58 -4.09 6.47 -5.69
N HIS A 59 -3.05 7.27 -5.50
CA HIS A 59 -3.14 8.72 -5.42
C HIS A 59 -2.35 9.40 -6.55
N ASN A 60 -2.96 10.43 -7.14
CA ASN A 60 -2.27 11.40 -7.97
C ASN A 60 -1.93 12.62 -7.10
N LYS A 61 -0.65 12.77 -6.74
CA LYS A 61 -0.21 13.84 -5.82
C LYS A 61 -0.43 15.24 -6.39
N ASP A 62 -0.26 15.45 -7.69
CA ASP A 62 -0.50 16.75 -8.33
C ASP A 62 -1.96 17.17 -8.20
N PHE A 63 -2.88 16.22 -8.38
CA PHE A 63 -4.31 16.47 -8.21
C PHE A 63 -4.65 16.80 -6.75
N ILE A 64 -4.07 16.05 -5.80
CA ILE A 64 -4.29 16.29 -4.37
C ILE A 64 -3.77 17.65 -3.95
N GLN A 65 -2.57 18.05 -4.37
CA GLN A 65 -2.01 19.37 -4.07
C GLN A 65 -2.90 20.51 -4.60
N LYS A 66 -3.43 20.39 -5.82
CA LYS A 66 -4.39 21.36 -6.38
C LYS A 66 -5.68 21.41 -5.56
N THR A 67 -6.13 20.26 -5.07
CA THR A 67 -7.35 20.14 -4.24
C THR A 67 -7.15 20.78 -2.87
N VAL A 68 -6.00 20.56 -2.23
CA VAL A 68 -5.63 21.23 -0.96
C VAL A 68 -5.67 22.75 -1.15
N LYS A 69 -4.99 23.26 -2.18
CA LYS A 69 -4.96 24.70 -2.47
C LYS A 69 -6.37 25.27 -2.67
N HIS A 70 -7.22 24.58 -3.42
CA HIS A 70 -8.59 25.02 -3.65
C HIS A 70 -9.42 25.09 -2.34
N ILE A 71 -9.29 24.08 -1.47
CA ILE A 71 -10.00 24.05 -0.18
C ILE A 71 -9.52 25.16 0.74
N GLU A 72 -8.24 25.51 0.70
CA GLU A 72 -7.69 26.62 1.49
C GLU A 72 -8.19 27.99 0.99
N GLU A 73 -8.21 28.19 -0.33
CA GLU A 73 -8.73 29.41 -0.96
C GLU A 73 -10.23 29.60 -0.69
N GLU A 74 -11.02 28.54 -0.82
CA GLU A 74 -12.48 28.55 -0.66
C GLU A 74 -12.94 27.95 0.68
N SER A 75 -12.17 28.21 1.75
CA SER A 75 -12.40 27.56 3.06
C SER A 75 -13.77 27.81 3.67
N SER A 76 -14.44 28.92 3.31
CA SER A 76 -15.79 29.26 3.77
C SER A 76 -16.88 28.37 3.17
N LEU A 77 -16.62 27.73 2.03
CA LEU A 77 -17.56 26.78 1.40
C LEU A 77 -17.63 25.45 2.17
N TYR A 78 -16.61 25.14 2.97
CA TYR A 78 -16.46 23.85 3.64
C TYR A 78 -16.35 24.01 5.15
N ASN A 79 -17.42 23.63 5.86
CA ASN A 79 -17.45 23.60 7.34
C ASN A 79 -16.35 22.74 7.97
N THR A 80 -15.77 21.80 7.21
CA THR A 80 -14.69 20.89 7.64
C THR A 80 -13.38 21.11 6.88
N SER A 81 -13.16 22.29 6.28
CA SER A 81 -11.96 22.63 5.48
C SER A 81 -10.65 22.21 6.17
N LYS A 82 -10.45 22.59 7.43
CA LYS A 82 -9.26 22.21 8.22
C LYS A 82 -9.04 20.70 8.31
N ARG A 83 -10.11 19.91 8.51
CA ARG A 83 -10.01 18.44 8.56
C ARG A 83 -9.69 17.86 7.19
N MET A 84 -10.28 18.39 6.13
CA MET A 84 -10.03 17.94 4.75
C MET A 84 -8.56 18.15 4.37
N VAL A 85 -8.03 19.37 4.61
CA VAL A 85 -6.62 19.70 4.38
C VAL A 85 -5.71 18.77 5.19
N GLY A 86 -5.99 18.57 6.48
CA GLY A 86 -5.23 17.66 7.33
C GLY A 86 -5.18 16.23 6.78
N MET A 87 -6.32 15.67 6.36
CA MET A 87 -6.39 14.32 5.79
C MET A 87 -5.62 14.21 4.46
N LEU A 88 -5.76 15.19 3.57
CA LEU A 88 -5.06 15.19 2.29
C LEU A 88 -3.54 15.33 2.46
N ASN A 89 -3.09 16.09 3.45
CA ASN A 89 -1.67 16.19 3.78
C ASN A 89 -1.10 14.86 4.30
N VAL A 90 -1.86 14.12 5.13
CA VAL A 90 -1.46 12.75 5.52
C VAL A 90 -1.29 11.86 4.29
N VAL A 91 -2.22 11.92 3.32
CA VAL A 91 -2.11 11.16 2.06
C VAL A 91 -0.88 11.57 1.23
N LEU A 92 -0.49 12.85 1.24
CA LEU A 92 0.70 13.33 0.51
C LEU A 92 2.01 12.80 1.13
N GLU A 93 2.02 12.59 2.45
CA GLU A 93 3.16 12.01 3.19
C GLU A 93 3.29 10.49 2.99
N GLU A 94 2.26 9.82 2.48
CA GLU A 94 2.32 8.37 2.23
C GLU A 94 3.38 8.01 1.16
N LEU A 95 3.99 6.84 1.37
CA LEU A 95 4.97 6.27 0.45
C LEU A 95 4.31 5.87 -0.87
N GLU A 96 4.95 6.24 -1.97
CA GLU A 96 4.52 5.82 -3.30
C GLU A 96 5.00 4.39 -3.61
N ASP A 97 4.25 3.67 -4.46
CA ASP A 97 4.61 2.34 -4.97
C ASP A 97 4.62 1.20 -3.93
N PHE A 98 4.15 1.45 -2.70
CA PHE A 98 3.89 0.43 -1.68
C PHE A 98 2.37 0.31 -1.42
N PRO A 99 1.66 -0.64 -2.04
CA PRO A 99 0.19 -0.67 -2.00
C PRO A 99 -0.40 -1.26 -0.71
N LEU A 100 0.44 -1.75 0.20
CA LEU A 100 0.05 -2.37 1.47
C LEU A 100 1.02 -1.91 2.57
N PHE A 101 0.62 -2.09 3.83
CA PHE A 101 1.38 -1.65 4.99
C PHE A 101 1.41 -2.74 6.07
N HIS A 102 2.32 -2.59 7.03
CA HIS A 102 2.35 -3.38 8.24
C HIS A 102 1.71 -2.64 9.39
N ARG A 103 0.96 -3.37 10.21
CA ARG A 103 0.49 -2.85 11.51
C ARG A 103 1.56 -3.13 12.55
N ILE A 104 2.00 -2.08 13.22
CA ILE A 104 3.08 -2.16 14.20
C ILE A 104 2.69 -3.06 15.37
N GLU A 105 1.44 -2.98 15.83
CA GLU A 105 0.95 -3.80 16.94
C GLU A 105 1.00 -5.29 16.61
N GLN A 106 0.66 -5.63 15.36
CA GLN A 106 0.74 -7.00 14.87
C GLN A 106 2.19 -7.48 14.77
N LEU A 107 3.09 -6.67 14.22
CA LEU A 107 4.51 -7.00 14.15
C LEU A 107 5.12 -7.18 15.55
N SER A 108 4.82 -6.27 16.47
CA SER A 108 5.28 -6.34 17.86
C SER A 108 4.77 -7.57 18.58
N SER A 109 3.51 -7.97 18.34
CA SER A 109 2.94 -9.22 18.86
C SER A 109 3.65 -10.46 18.33
N ILE A 110 4.06 -10.46 17.05
CA ILE A 110 4.76 -11.59 16.42
C ILE A 110 6.20 -11.69 16.93
N LEU A 111 6.87 -10.55 17.10
CA LEU A 111 8.26 -10.47 17.55
C LEU A 111 8.39 -10.55 19.08
N HIS A 112 7.27 -10.58 19.81
CA HIS A 112 7.23 -10.53 21.27
C HIS A 112 7.96 -9.31 21.86
N VAL A 113 7.76 -8.14 21.24
CA VAL A 113 8.33 -6.86 21.72
C VAL A 113 7.22 -5.89 22.11
N LYS A 114 7.57 -4.89 22.94
CA LYS A 114 6.65 -3.79 23.23
C LYS A 114 6.39 -3.00 21.95
N ALA A 115 5.12 -2.70 21.68
CA ALA A 115 4.75 -1.85 20.57
C ALA A 115 5.27 -0.41 20.82
N PRO A 116 6.09 0.14 19.91
CA PRO A 116 6.50 1.53 20.00
C PRO A 116 5.30 2.46 19.78
N SER A 117 5.38 3.65 20.35
CA SER A 117 4.40 4.72 20.15
C SER A 117 4.53 5.32 18.74
N SER A 118 3.47 5.97 18.24
CA SER A 118 3.49 6.60 16.91
C SER A 118 4.63 7.62 16.74
N ASN A 119 5.07 8.28 17.82
CA ASN A 119 6.14 9.27 17.76
C ASN A 119 7.55 8.65 17.67
N GLU A 120 7.71 7.38 18.04
CA GLU A 120 9.00 6.67 17.96
C GLU A 120 9.25 6.07 16.57
N ILE A 121 8.21 5.99 15.74
CA ILE A 121 8.23 5.32 14.42
C ILE A 121 8.25 6.34 13.27
N ARG A 122 7.70 7.53 13.52
CA ARG A 122 7.55 8.62 12.55
C ARG A 122 8.76 9.54 12.60
#